data_AF-A0A733ZIP4-F1
#
_entry.id   AF-A0A733ZIP4-F1
#
_cell.length_a   1.000
_cell.length_b   1.000
_cell.length_c   1.000
_cell.angle_alpha   90.00
_cell.angle_beta   90.00
_cell.angle_gamma   90.00
#
_symmetry.space_group_name_H-M   'P 1'
#
loop_
_entity.id
_entity.type
_entity.pdbx_description
1 polymer ?
#
loop_
_entity_poly.entity_id
_entity_poly.type
_entity_poly.pdbx_seq_one_letter_code
_entity_poly.pdbx_strand_id
1 'polypeptide(L)'
;MNDIFVLTREELETLDYSVFMHIPVTFHAHKIKKYLDGIAESSENPKEKKLASLFGMLYSFNLQVVNNTPSFEPQMIWGNKRSILPEDFDEQVNDCLLYVSQKITNPFLLSRIYDVVWCNNRKNKDVAIKAIDSYAEM
;
A
#
# COMPACT_ATOMS: atom_id res chain seq x y z
N MET A 1 -2.41 -15.06 8.10
CA MET A 1 -3.05 -14.66 6.82
C MET A 1 -2.05 -13.97 5.88
N ASN A 2 -0.75 -13.90 6.23
CA ASN A 2 0.23 -13.01 5.58
C ASN A 2 1.16 -13.69 4.56
N ASP A 3 1.31 -15.02 4.58
CA ASP A 3 2.19 -15.73 3.62
C ASP A 3 1.75 -15.61 2.15
N ILE A 4 0.52 -15.13 1.89
CA ILE A 4 -0.06 -15.11 0.53
C ILE A 4 0.42 -13.89 -0.28
N PHE A 5 0.84 -12.80 0.38
CA PHE A 5 1.09 -11.51 -0.29
C PHE A 5 2.53 -11.00 -0.19
N VAL A 6 3.37 -11.60 0.67
CA VAL A 6 4.77 -11.17 0.82
C VAL A 6 5.61 -11.78 -0.31
N LEU A 7 6.23 -10.92 -1.11
CA LEU A 7 7.25 -11.31 -2.07
C LEU A 7 8.61 -11.33 -1.39
N THR A 8 9.43 -12.33 -1.70
CA THR A 8 10.81 -12.36 -1.22
C THR A 8 11.64 -11.26 -1.87
N ARG A 9 12.80 -10.95 -1.29
CA ARG A 9 13.72 -9.96 -1.85
C ARG A 9 14.16 -10.29 -3.28
N GLU A 10 14.45 -11.56 -3.55
CA GLU A 10 14.82 -12.06 -4.87
C GLU A 10 13.67 -11.94 -5.88
N GLU A 11 12.43 -12.21 -5.44
CA GLU A 11 11.25 -12.01 -6.28
C GLU A 11 11.06 -10.54 -6.64
N LEU A 12 11.26 -9.63 -5.69
CA LEU A 12 11.14 -8.19 -5.90
C LEU A 12 12.28 -7.61 -6.76
N GLU A 13 13.47 -8.18 -6.73
CA GLU A 13 14.61 -7.76 -7.57
C GLU A 13 14.43 -8.10 -9.05
N THR A 14 13.70 -9.17 -9.33
CA THR A 14 13.47 -9.68 -10.69
C THR A 14 12.13 -9.22 -11.29
N LEU A 15 11.36 -8.41 -10.55
CA LEU A 15 10.06 -7.91 -10.99
C LEU A 15 10.23 -6.70 -11.92
N ASP A 16 9.45 -6.66 -13.00
CA ASP A 16 9.34 -5.47 -13.85
C ASP A 16 8.33 -4.49 -13.24
N TYR A 17 8.83 -3.35 -12.76
CA TYR A 17 8.01 -2.32 -12.13
C TYR A 17 7.30 -1.41 -13.13
N SER A 18 7.57 -1.54 -14.44
CA SER A 18 6.97 -0.70 -15.49
C SER A 18 5.44 -0.75 -15.48
N VAL A 19 4.87 -1.90 -15.12
CA VAL A 19 3.42 -2.15 -14.96
C VAL A 19 2.80 -1.24 -13.89
N PHE A 20 3.56 -0.85 -12.86
CA PHE A 20 3.10 0.02 -11.77
C PHE A 20 3.38 1.51 -12.02
N MET A 21 4.13 1.87 -13.06
CA MET A 21 4.45 3.27 -13.37
C MET A 21 3.27 4.05 -13.95
N HIS A 22 2.26 3.34 -14.45
CA HIS A 22 1.11 3.92 -15.17
C HIS A 22 -0.15 3.98 -14.30
N ILE A 23 -0.01 3.81 -12.99
CA ILE A 23 -1.13 3.91 -12.05
C ILE A 23 -1.73 5.32 -12.13
N PRO A 24 -3.07 5.44 -12.24
CA PRO A 24 -3.73 6.74 -12.31
C PRO A 24 -3.37 7.65 -11.14
N VAL A 25 -2.99 8.89 -11.45
CA VAL A 25 -2.79 9.96 -10.47
C VAL A 25 -4.14 10.59 -10.20
N THR A 26 -4.81 10.21 -9.10
CA THR A 26 -6.16 10.65 -8.80
C THR A 26 -6.49 10.56 -7.31
N PHE A 27 -7.20 11.57 -6.78
CA PHE A 27 -7.70 11.58 -5.40
C PHE A 27 -8.79 10.53 -5.12
N HIS A 28 -9.24 9.78 -6.14
CA HIS A 28 -10.23 8.74 -5.99
C HIS A 28 -9.57 7.39 -5.71
N ALA A 29 -9.40 7.05 -4.43
CA ALA A 29 -8.82 5.77 -3.97
C ALA A 29 -9.42 4.54 -4.67
N HIS A 30 -10.74 4.52 -4.90
CA HIS A 30 -11.41 3.42 -5.60
C HIS A 30 -10.97 3.24 -7.06
N LYS A 31 -10.56 4.32 -7.76
CA LYS A 31 -10.04 4.24 -9.14
C LYS A 31 -8.65 3.60 -9.15
N ILE A 32 -7.79 3.98 -8.21
CA ILE A 32 -6.46 3.38 -8.05
C ILE A 32 -6.61 1.89 -7.70
N LYS A 33 -7.45 1.57 -6.72
CA LYS A 33 -7.72 0.18 -6.35
C LYS A 33 -8.23 -0.64 -7.54
N LYS A 34 -9.21 -0.13 -8.29
CA LYS A 34 -9.73 -0.82 -9.48
C LYS A 34 -8.65 -1.08 -10.53
N TYR A 35 -7.73 -0.15 -10.72
CA TYR A 35 -6.59 -0.32 -11.63
C TYR A 35 -5.65 -1.44 -11.16
N LEU A 36 -5.33 -1.46 -9.86
CA LEU A 36 -4.50 -2.50 -9.24
C LEU A 36 -5.17 -3.87 -9.27
N ASP A 37 -6.47 -3.94 -8.97
CA ASP A 37 -7.27 -5.16 -9.10
C ASP A 37 -7.23 -5.68 -10.55
N GLY A 38 -7.33 -4.78 -11.54
CA GLY A 38 -7.19 -5.12 -12.96
C GLY A 38 -5.82 -5.73 -13.32
N ILE A 39 -4.72 -5.21 -12.75
CA ILE A 39 -3.38 -5.83 -12.93
C ILE A 39 -3.36 -7.22 -12.30
N ALA A 40 -3.89 -7.37 -11.09
CA ALA A 40 -3.91 -8.65 -10.38
C ALA A 40 -4.73 -9.73 -11.13
N GLU A 41 -5.83 -9.32 -11.76
CA GLU A 41 -6.69 -10.22 -12.55
C GLU A 41 -6.07 -10.58 -13.91
N SER A 42 -5.42 -9.63 -14.59
CA SER A 42 -5.01 -9.78 -15.99
C SER A 42 -3.55 -10.15 -16.23
N SER A 43 -2.63 -9.88 -15.29
CA SER A 43 -1.22 -10.22 -15.47
C SER A 43 -1.06 -11.74 -15.64
N GLU A 44 -0.04 -12.20 -16.37
CA GLU A 44 0.33 -13.62 -16.40
C GLU A 44 1.44 -13.93 -15.38
N ASN A 45 2.11 -12.89 -14.88
CA ASN A 45 3.22 -13.00 -13.94
C ASN A 45 2.71 -13.07 -12.49
N PRO A 46 2.91 -14.19 -11.77
CA PRO A 46 2.42 -14.33 -10.39
C PRO A 46 2.96 -13.27 -9.42
N LYS A 47 4.17 -12.75 -9.68
CA LYS A 47 4.79 -11.73 -8.81
C LYS A 47 4.09 -10.39 -8.94
N GLU A 48 3.76 -9.99 -10.18
CA GLU A 48 2.96 -8.79 -10.44
C GLU A 48 1.58 -8.92 -9.81
N LYS A 49 0.92 -10.08 -9.92
CA LYS A 49 -0.38 -10.31 -9.28
C LYS A 49 -0.32 -10.11 -7.78
N LYS A 50 0.67 -10.71 -7.12
CA LYS A 50 0.89 -10.58 -5.68
C LYS A 50 1.12 -9.12 -5.28
N LEU A 51 2.03 -8.42 -5.97
CA LEU A 51 2.34 -7.02 -5.64
C LEU A 51 1.15 -6.09 -5.91
N ALA A 52 0.44 -6.27 -7.01
CA ALA A 52 -0.77 -5.52 -7.32
C ALA A 52 -1.86 -5.74 -6.28
N SER A 53 -2.05 -6.98 -5.82
CA SER A 53 -2.98 -7.32 -4.74
C SER A 53 -2.59 -6.64 -3.43
N LEU A 54 -1.30 -6.69 -3.07
CA LEU A 54 -0.78 -6.01 -1.87
C LEU A 54 -1.03 -4.50 -1.93
N PHE A 55 -0.71 -3.85 -3.05
CA PHE A 55 -1.01 -2.44 -3.26
C PHE A 55 -2.51 -2.14 -3.17
N GLY A 56 -3.36 -3.00 -3.74
CA GLY A 56 -4.82 -2.84 -3.66
C GLY A 56 -5.33 -2.85 -2.21
N MET A 57 -4.70 -3.64 -1.34
CA MET A 57 -5.02 -3.66 0.09
C MET A 57 -4.71 -2.34 0.80
N LEU A 58 -3.68 -1.60 0.37
CA LEU A 58 -3.33 -0.30 0.93
C LEU A 58 -4.42 0.78 0.70
N TYR A 59 -5.37 0.52 -0.19
CA TYR A 59 -6.53 1.37 -0.46
C TYR A 59 -7.83 0.84 0.18
N SER A 60 -7.73 -0.09 1.14
CA SER A 60 -8.88 -0.73 1.80
C SER A 60 -9.20 -0.18 3.21
N PHE A 61 -8.58 0.96 3.55
CA PHE A 61 -8.81 1.74 4.77
C PHE A 61 -8.78 3.24 4.45
N ASN A 62 -9.36 4.05 5.32
CA ASN A 62 -9.45 5.50 5.14
C ASN A 62 -8.87 6.23 6.35
N LEU A 63 -8.12 7.31 6.10
CA LEU A 63 -7.73 8.23 7.17
C LEU A 63 -8.94 9.07 7.58
N GLN A 64 -9.27 9.06 8.87
CA GLN A 64 -10.30 9.89 9.47
C GLN A 64 -9.73 10.69 10.63
N VAL A 65 -10.38 11.80 10.98
CA VAL A 65 -10.06 12.57 12.18
C VAL A 65 -11.10 12.20 13.25
N VAL A 66 -10.68 11.41 14.24
CA VAL A 66 -11.51 10.99 15.37
C VAL A 66 -11.03 11.76 16.59
N ASN A 67 -11.90 12.54 17.23
CA ASN A 67 -11.55 13.34 18.41
C ASN A 67 -10.28 14.21 18.22
N ASN A 68 -10.18 14.92 17.10
CA ASN A 68 -9.01 15.72 16.69
C ASN A 68 -7.71 14.93 16.51
N THR A 69 -7.77 13.59 16.49
CA THR A 69 -6.62 12.71 16.26
C THR A 69 -6.79 11.96 14.95
N PRO A 70 -5.84 12.05 14.00
CA PRO A 70 -5.87 11.25 12.78
C PRO A 70 -5.74 9.75 13.10
N SER A 71 -6.70 8.95 12.64
CA SER A 71 -6.76 7.49 12.79
C SER A 71 -7.14 6.84 11.46
N PHE A 72 -6.57 5.68 11.17
CA PHE A 72 -7.03 4.87 10.04
C PHE A 72 -8.20 4.00 10.47
N GLU A 73 -9.29 4.08 9.72
CA GLU A 73 -10.52 3.35 9.97
C GLU A 73 -10.80 2.37 8.82
N PRO A 74 -11.43 1.20 9.11
CA PRO A 74 -11.78 0.25 8.08
C PRO A 74 -12.83 0.84 7.14
N GLN A 75 -12.73 0.54 5.85
CA GLN A 75 -13.73 0.92 4.86
C GLN A 75 -15.05 0.18 5.04
N MET A 76 -15.00 -1.08 5.49
CA MET A 76 -16.19 -1.91 5.63
C MET A 76 -16.14 -2.73 6.92
N ILE A 77 -17.30 -2.88 7.58
CA ILE A 77 -17.49 -3.70 8.77
C ILE A 77 -18.70 -4.60 8.52
N TRP A 78 -18.54 -5.91 8.72
CA TRP A 78 -19.57 -6.93 8.56
C TRP A 78 -19.66 -7.79 9.83
N GLY A 79 -20.54 -7.40 10.75
CA GLY A 79 -20.61 -8.04 12.06
C GLY A 79 -19.27 -7.95 12.78
N ASN A 80 -18.64 -9.11 13.03
CA ASN A 80 -17.35 -9.21 13.72
C ASN A 80 -16.13 -9.18 12.78
N LYS A 81 -16.32 -8.90 11.48
CA LYS A 81 -15.22 -8.77 10.51
C LYS A 81 -15.11 -7.32 10.04
N ARG A 82 -13.89 -6.88 9.75
CA ARG A 82 -13.61 -5.57 9.13
C ARG A 82 -12.68 -5.72 7.93
N SER A 83 -12.65 -4.70 7.08
CA SER A 83 -11.58 -4.56 6.10
C SER A 83 -10.23 -4.35 6.80
N ILE A 84 -9.15 -4.55 6.03
CA ILE A 84 -7.79 -4.46 6.55
C ILE A 84 -7.47 -3.05 7.05
N LEU A 85 -6.59 -2.96 8.05
CA LEU A 85 -6.00 -1.75 8.61
C LEU A 85 -4.46 -1.83 8.52
N PRO A 86 -3.75 -0.70 8.66
CA PRO A 86 -2.29 -0.70 8.67
C PRO A 86 -1.67 -1.70 9.66
N GLU A 87 -2.24 -1.82 10.86
CA GLU A 87 -1.79 -2.70 11.94
C GLU A 87 -1.92 -4.21 11.64
N ASP A 88 -2.68 -4.58 10.60
CA ASP A 88 -2.81 -5.98 10.19
C ASP A 88 -1.60 -6.45 9.35
N PHE A 89 -0.78 -5.52 8.85
CA PHE A 89 0.44 -5.84 8.12
C PHE A 89 1.61 -6.06 9.10
N ASP A 90 2.27 -7.20 8.97
CA ASP A 90 3.43 -7.54 9.81
C ASP A 90 4.73 -6.86 9.32
N GLU A 91 5.82 -7.12 10.04
CA GLU A 91 7.14 -6.59 9.74
C GLU A 91 7.65 -7.01 8.35
N GLN A 92 7.37 -8.23 7.90
CA GLN A 92 7.81 -8.71 6.59
C GLN A 92 7.11 -7.94 5.46
N VAL A 93 5.81 -7.65 5.61
CA VAL A 93 5.11 -6.79 4.67
C VAL A 93 5.70 -5.37 4.71
N ASN A 94 5.97 -4.81 5.88
CA ASN A 94 6.57 -3.47 5.98
C ASN A 94 7.93 -3.39 5.26
N ASP A 95 8.78 -4.41 5.40
CA ASP A 95 10.07 -4.50 4.71
C ASP A 95 9.91 -4.62 3.19
N CYS A 96 8.95 -5.43 2.73
CA CYS A 96 8.57 -5.53 1.32
C CYS A 96 8.14 -4.16 0.77
N LEU A 97 7.22 -3.47 1.46
CA LEU A 97 6.73 -2.15 1.07
C LEU A 97 7.85 -1.11 1.03
N LEU A 98 8.73 -1.09 2.04
CA LEU A 98 9.89 -0.19 2.05
C LEU A 98 10.83 -0.44 0.88
N TYR A 99 11.09 -1.71 0.54
CA TYR A 99 11.92 -2.00 -0.62
C TYR A 99 11.27 -1.53 -1.93
N VAL A 100 10.00 -1.86 -2.12
CA VAL A 100 9.25 -1.49 -3.32
C VAL A 100 9.15 0.03 -3.46
N SER A 101 9.08 0.79 -2.36
CA SER A 101 9.07 2.25 -2.39
C SER A 101 10.32 2.86 -3.05
N GLN A 102 11.43 2.12 -3.13
CA GLN A 102 12.65 2.54 -3.82
C GLN A 102 12.62 2.26 -5.33
N LYS A 103 11.58 1.57 -5.82
CA LYS A 103 11.46 1.09 -7.21
C LYS A 103 10.33 1.76 -7.99
N ILE A 104 9.47 2.53 -7.32
CA ILE A 104 8.32 3.21 -7.92
C ILE A 104 8.39 4.71 -7.62
N THR A 105 7.70 5.50 -8.44
CA THR A 105 7.66 6.97 -8.31
C THR A 105 6.25 7.53 -8.20
N ASN A 106 5.21 6.69 -8.19
CA ASN A 106 3.83 7.17 -8.11
C ASN A 106 3.56 7.73 -6.69
N PRO A 107 3.28 9.04 -6.53
CA PRO A 107 3.18 9.65 -5.21
C PRO A 107 1.98 9.11 -4.40
N PHE A 108 0.89 8.71 -5.08
CA PHE A 108 -0.30 8.12 -4.43
C PHE A 108 0.00 6.75 -3.81
N LEU A 109 0.77 5.90 -4.50
CA LEU A 109 1.25 4.66 -3.90
C LEU A 109 2.25 4.90 -2.77
N LEU A 110 3.23 5.78 -3.00
CA LEU A 110 4.29 6.06 -2.04
C LEU A 110 3.71 6.56 -0.71
N SER A 111 2.75 7.48 -0.75
CA SER A 111 2.11 7.96 0.48
C SER A 111 1.42 6.84 1.25
N ARG A 112 0.73 5.91 0.56
CA ARG A 112 0.05 4.78 1.20
C ARG A 112 1.02 3.75 1.76
N ILE A 113 2.13 3.51 1.07
CA ILE A 113 3.22 2.69 1.60
C ILE A 113 3.76 3.31 2.89
N TYR A 114 4.10 4.59 2.86
CA TYR A 114 4.70 5.26 4.02
C TYR A 114 3.71 5.45 5.17
N ASP A 115 2.42 5.64 4.88
CA ASP A 115 1.33 5.64 5.88
C ASP A 115 1.34 4.34 6.69
N VAL A 116 1.34 3.18 6.00
CA VAL A 116 1.32 1.87 6.65
C VAL A 116 2.59 1.63 7.46
N VAL A 117 3.75 1.83 6.85
CA VAL A 117 5.04 1.58 7.51
C VAL A 117 5.21 2.49 8.73
N TRP A 118 4.80 3.77 8.65
CA TRP A 118 4.86 4.67 9.79
C TRP A 118 3.82 4.35 10.86
N CYS A 119 2.61 3.93 10.48
CA CYS A 119 1.60 3.50 11.45
C CYS A 119 2.11 2.34 12.31
N ASN A 120 2.80 1.38 11.68
CA ASN A 120 3.37 0.21 12.33
C ASN A 120 4.67 0.52 13.09
N ASN A 121 5.38 1.60 12.75
CA ASN A 121 6.56 2.07 13.47
C ASN A 121 6.60 3.60 13.57
N ARG A 122 5.84 4.14 14.53
CA ARG A 122 5.72 5.60 14.74
C ARG A 122 7.02 6.32 15.10
N LYS A 123 8.07 5.58 15.49
CA LYS A 123 9.39 6.13 15.82
C LYS A 123 10.24 6.42 14.58
N ASN A 124 9.88 5.87 13.43
CA ASN A 124 10.61 6.06 12.18
C ASN A 124 10.26 7.42 11.54
N LYS A 125 10.97 8.47 11.96
CA LYS A 125 10.74 9.85 11.50
C LYS A 125 10.99 10.03 10.01
N ASP A 126 11.95 9.31 9.44
CA ASP A 126 12.28 9.42 8.02
C ASP A 126 11.12 8.96 7.14
N VAL A 127 10.43 7.88 7.53
CA VAL A 127 9.23 7.42 6.83
C VAL A 127 8.09 8.42 6.98
N ALA A 128 7.93 9.05 8.15
CA ALA A 128 6.92 10.09 8.34
C ALA A 128 7.16 11.30 7.40
N ILE A 129 8.41 11.73 7.25
CA ILE A 129 8.78 12.81 6.32
C ILE A 129 8.47 12.40 4.88
N LYS A 130 8.87 11.19 4.47
CA LYS A 130 8.56 10.68 3.12
C LYS A 130 7.07 10.58 2.83
N ALA A 131 6.25 10.25 3.82
CA ALA A 131 4.78 10.28 3.68
C ALA A 131 4.31 11.70 3.36
N ILE A 132 4.78 12.69 4.12
CA ILE A 132 4.46 14.12 3.91
C ILE A 132 4.92 14.58 2.53
N ASP A 133 6.16 14.27 2.15
CA ASP A 133 6.71 14.64 0.84
C ASP A 133 5.90 14.03 -0.30
N SER A 134 5.53 12.75 -0.19
CA SER A 134 4.69 12.06 -1.18
C SER A 134 3.31 12.70 -1.31
N TYR A 135 2.73 13.18 -0.21
CA TYR A 135 1.47 13.93 -0.25
C TYR A 135 1.62 15.32 -0.87
N ALA A 136 2.77 15.98 -0.71
CA ALA A 136 3.06 17.28 -1.30
C ALA A 136 3.24 17.23 -2.83
N GLU A 137 3.54 16.05 -3.37
CA GLU A 137 3.70 15.80 -4.82
C GLU A 137 2.39 15.42 -5.55
N MET A 138 1.27 15.28 -4.82
CA MET A 138 -0.05 14.92 -5.38
C MET A 138 -0.83 16.12 -5.93
#